data_AF-A0A964AP10-F1
#
_entry.id   AF-A0A964AP10-F1
#
_cell.length_a   1.000
_cell.length_b   1.000
_cell.length_c   1.000
_cell.angle_alpha   90.00
_cell.angle_beta   90.00
_cell.angle_gamma   90.00
#
_symmetry.space_group_name_H-M   'P 1'
#
loop_
_entity.id
_entity.type
_entity.pdbx_description
1 polymer ?
#
loop_
_entity_poly.entity_id
_entity_poly.type
_entity_poly.pdbx_seq_one_letter_code
_entity_poly.pdbx_strand_id
1 'polypeptide(L)'
;MSATTVGPPDDQLPNGMTARGPLTGHPVRVVLVAGALSLFGTSSTGSTRLVDGAVVTSRDATSGGSASFAEPDVALEAEQREFTRAAVSELRRLSGLTWGQVARLFGVSRRSVHFWVSGKPMSSEHEEHLHRLLGVVRRAARGAAATRTALLSEVNGEPVLEMLSAHRYADAADALGEGTDSVARTRTPLSPAASAGRRPLPPEVLAASHDDWEHPVEGRARPARTNRGGSRGRS
;
A
#
# COMPACT_ATOMS: atom_id res chain seq x y z
N MET A 1 -46.41 61.60 -23.51
CA MET A 1 -45.55 62.74 -23.13
C MET A 1 -44.22 62.14 -22.69
N SER A 2 -43.35 61.83 -23.64
CA SER A 2 -42.10 62.59 -23.98
C SER A 2 -40.96 62.18 -23.03
N ALA A 3 -39.75 61.79 -23.43
CA ALA A 3 -39.12 61.77 -24.74
C ALA A 3 -38.01 60.69 -24.80
N THR A 4 -37.90 60.08 -25.97
CA THR A 4 -36.78 59.29 -26.50
C THR A 4 -35.51 60.14 -26.62
N THR A 5 -34.34 59.59 -26.31
CA THR A 5 -33.08 60.03 -26.93
C THR A 5 -32.20 58.80 -27.20
N VAL A 6 -32.11 58.51 -28.50
CA VAL A 6 -31.21 57.60 -29.19
C VAL A 6 -30.10 58.48 -29.77
N GLY A 7 -28.84 58.04 -29.65
CA GLY A 7 -27.70 58.61 -30.35
C GLY A 7 -26.57 57.56 -30.48
N PRO A 8 -25.84 57.53 -31.61
CA PRO A 8 -25.50 56.29 -32.31
C PRO A 8 -23.98 55.95 -32.29
N PRO A 9 -23.53 54.89 -33.00
CA PRO A 9 -22.21 54.27 -32.87
C PRO A 9 -21.20 54.76 -33.92
N ASP A 10 -19.94 54.89 -33.52
CA ASP A 10 -18.74 55.11 -34.35
C ASP A 10 -17.56 54.45 -33.63
N ASP A 11 -16.54 53.90 -34.25
CA ASP A 11 -16.32 53.31 -35.56
C ASP A 11 -15.00 52.52 -35.41
N GLN A 12 -14.73 51.69 -36.40
CA GLN A 12 -13.71 50.68 -36.51
C GLN A 12 -12.25 51.17 -36.56
N LEU A 13 -11.37 50.41 -35.86
CA LEU A 13 -10.09 49.80 -36.33
C LEU A 13 -8.94 50.74 -36.80
N PRO A 14 -7.70 50.25 -37.07
CA PRO A 14 -6.97 49.04 -36.64
C PRO A 14 -5.52 49.34 -36.13
N ASN A 15 -4.79 48.27 -35.80
CA ASN A 15 -3.31 48.17 -35.74
C ASN A 15 -2.57 48.55 -34.43
N GLY A 16 -2.12 47.50 -33.74
CA GLY A 16 -1.07 47.51 -32.72
C GLY A 16 -0.81 46.06 -32.27
N MET A 17 -0.21 45.23 -33.12
CA MET A 17 1.23 44.99 -33.13
C MET A 17 1.76 44.46 -31.78
N THR A 18 1.83 43.12 -31.71
CA THR A 18 2.87 42.32 -31.05
C THR A 18 3.39 42.80 -29.69
N ALA A 19 2.88 42.21 -28.61
CA ALA A 19 3.66 41.96 -27.39
C ALA A 19 3.69 40.44 -27.14
N ARG A 20 4.63 39.76 -27.81
CA ARG A 20 5.14 38.47 -27.34
C ARG A 20 5.85 38.76 -26.02
N GLY A 21 5.19 38.48 -24.89
CA GLY A 21 5.87 38.41 -23.61
C GLY A 21 6.98 37.36 -23.68
N PRO A 22 8.18 37.62 -23.13
CA PRO A 22 9.19 36.59 -23.02
C PRO A 22 8.62 35.47 -22.14
N LEU A 23 8.52 34.27 -22.72
CA LEU A 23 8.43 33.04 -21.96
C LEU A 23 9.62 33.06 -21.02
N THR A 24 9.35 33.32 -19.74
CA THR A 24 10.29 33.08 -18.67
C THR A 24 10.45 31.57 -18.64
N GLY A 25 11.39 31.08 -19.44
CA GLY A 25 11.80 29.69 -19.43
C GLY A 25 12.22 29.38 -18.01
N HIS A 26 11.43 28.54 -17.34
CA HIS A 26 11.92 27.88 -16.15
C HIS A 26 13.25 27.23 -16.51
N PRO A 27 14.31 27.44 -15.71
CA PRO A 27 15.55 26.72 -15.92
C PRO A 27 15.22 25.22 -15.78
N VAL A 28 15.24 24.50 -16.90
CA VAL A 28 15.36 23.06 -16.87
C VAL A 28 16.71 22.79 -16.21
N ARG A 29 16.69 22.50 -14.92
CA ARG A 29 17.83 21.94 -14.21
C ARG A 29 17.99 20.52 -14.73
N VAL A 30 18.76 20.40 -15.82
CA VAL A 30 19.41 19.13 -16.16
C VAL A 30 20.44 18.90 -15.05
N VAL A 31 20.07 18.09 -14.06
CA VAL A 31 21.05 17.54 -13.13
C VAL A 31 21.84 16.52 -13.93
N LEU A 32 23.03 16.93 -14.36
CA LEU A 32 24.09 16.03 -14.82
C LEU A 32 24.51 15.22 -13.58
N VAL A 33 23.87 14.07 -13.38
CA VAL A 33 24.35 13.08 -12.40
C VAL A 33 25.63 12.49 -13.00
N ALA A 34 26.76 13.07 -12.62
CA ALA A 34 28.05 12.42 -12.66
C ALA A 34 28.01 11.23 -11.68
N GLY A 35 27.36 10.15 -12.10
CA GLY A 35 27.51 8.86 -11.46
C GLY A 35 28.86 8.33 -11.87
N ALA A 36 29.79 8.27 -10.93
CA ALA A 36 31.04 7.54 -11.08
C ALA A 36 30.73 6.16 -11.66
N LEU A 37 31.19 5.93 -12.90
CA LEU A 37 31.45 4.59 -13.38
C LEU A 37 32.50 3.99 -12.44
N SER A 38 32.05 3.29 -11.41
CA SER A 38 32.86 2.24 -10.81
C SER A 38 32.95 1.12 -11.84
N LEU A 39 33.92 1.29 -12.75
CA LEU A 39 34.61 0.22 -13.43
C LEU A 39 35.21 -0.71 -12.38
N PHE A 40 34.48 -1.73 -11.94
CA PHE A 40 35.12 -3.03 -11.69
C PHE A 40 35.12 -3.71 -13.07
N GLY A 41 36.18 -3.61 -13.87
CA GLY A 41 37.52 -4.01 -13.48
C GLY A 41 37.64 -5.52 -13.64
N THR A 42 37.36 -6.05 -14.84
CA THR A 42 37.84 -7.37 -15.23
C THR A 42 39.35 -7.28 -15.38
N SER A 43 40.09 -7.73 -14.38
CA SER A 43 41.52 -8.02 -14.54
C SER A 43 41.89 -9.17 -13.62
N SER A 44 42.21 -10.28 -14.27
CA SER A 44 42.86 -11.46 -13.73
C SER A 44 44.23 -11.09 -13.16
N THR A 45 44.55 -11.58 -11.96
CA THR A 45 45.82 -12.28 -11.63
C THR A 45 45.84 -12.63 -10.14
N GLY A 46 46.21 -13.88 -9.84
CA GLY A 46 46.50 -14.36 -8.48
C GLY A 46 45.29 -15.02 -7.80
N SER A 47 45.37 -16.21 -7.24
CA SER A 47 46.48 -17.13 -7.05
C SER A 47 45.86 -18.49 -6.82
N THR A 48 46.33 -19.51 -7.52
CA THR A 48 46.02 -20.90 -7.23
C THR A 48 46.60 -21.23 -5.86
N ARG A 49 45.80 -21.14 -4.79
CA ARG A 49 46.04 -21.92 -3.58
C ARG A 49 45.17 -23.16 -3.62
N LEU A 50 45.79 -24.19 -4.16
CA LEU A 50 45.50 -25.59 -3.96
C LEU A 50 45.59 -25.87 -2.45
N VAL A 51 44.45 -26.10 -1.80
CA VAL A 51 44.35 -26.81 -0.52
C VAL A 51 43.11 -27.68 -0.69
N ASP A 52 43.27 -28.78 -1.41
CA ASP A 52 43.47 -30.11 -0.85
C ASP A 52 42.42 -30.47 0.19
N GLY A 53 41.49 -31.32 -0.25
CA GLY A 53 40.49 -31.91 0.60
C GLY A 53 41.14 -32.97 1.48
N ALA A 54 41.37 -32.62 2.74
CA ALA A 54 41.57 -33.60 3.79
C ALA A 54 40.29 -33.72 4.62
N VAL A 55 39.51 -34.75 4.33
CA VAL A 55 38.66 -35.38 5.33
C VAL A 55 39.59 -35.92 6.41
N VAL A 56 39.59 -35.32 7.60
CA VAL A 56 40.03 -35.97 8.83
C VAL A 56 39.02 -35.69 9.92
N THR A 57 38.48 -36.79 10.42
CA THR A 57 37.64 -36.91 11.61
C THR A 57 38.41 -36.43 12.85
N SER A 58 37.78 -35.64 13.71
CA SER A 58 37.89 -35.91 15.15
C SER A 58 36.77 -35.24 15.91
N ARG A 59 36.02 -36.06 16.64
CA ARG A 59 35.29 -35.65 17.82
C ARG A 59 36.31 -35.10 18.81
N ASP A 60 36.09 -33.89 19.28
CA ASP A 60 36.17 -33.62 20.71
C ASP A 60 35.22 -32.49 21.06
N ALA A 61 34.36 -32.78 22.02
CA ALA A 61 33.43 -31.84 22.58
C ALA A 61 34.22 -30.81 23.38
N THR A 62 33.97 -29.54 23.11
CA THR A 62 34.13 -28.51 24.13
C THR A 62 32.92 -27.59 24.03
N SER A 63 32.16 -27.56 25.12
CA SER A 63 31.06 -26.66 25.39
C SER A 63 31.55 -25.21 25.35
N GLY A 64 31.67 -24.64 24.15
CA GLY A 64 31.78 -23.20 23.93
C GLY A 64 30.46 -22.75 23.33
N GLY A 65 29.63 -22.06 24.11
CA GLY A 65 28.39 -21.50 23.62
C GLY A 65 28.68 -20.66 22.38
N SER A 66 28.21 -21.13 21.22
CA SER A 66 28.11 -20.32 20.02
C SER A 66 27.10 -19.22 20.28
N ALA A 67 27.54 -18.15 20.95
CA ALA A 67 26.99 -16.84 20.69
C ALA A 67 27.30 -16.57 19.22
N SER A 68 26.34 -16.86 18.34
CA SER A 68 26.32 -16.27 17.02
C SER A 68 26.44 -14.77 17.23
N PHE A 69 27.62 -14.23 16.97
CA PHE A 69 27.82 -12.82 16.67
C PHE A 69 27.07 -12.58 15.36
N ALA A 70 25.74 -12.49 15.44
CA ALA A 70 24.97 -11.84 14.40
C ALA A 70 25.46 -10.39 14.41
N GLU A 71 26.18 -10.02 13.35
CA GLU A 71 26.62 -8.65 13.12
C GLU A 71 25.44 -7.70 13.43
N PRO A 72 25.61 -6.67 14.27
CA PRO A 72 24.51 -5.83 14.74
C PRO A 72 23.72 -5.19 13.59
N ASP A 73 24.36 -5.01 12.44
CA ASP A 73 23.77 -4.42 11.23
C ASP A 73 22.65 -5.27 10.64
N VAL A 74 22.82 -6.61 10.58
CA VAL A 74 21.79 -7.49 10.00
C VAL A 74 20.55 -7.63 10.88
N ALA A 75 20.71 -7.47 12.20
CA ALA A 75 19.59 -7.51 13.15
C ALA A 75 18.74 -6.24 13.05
N LEU A 76 19.37 -5.07 12.95
CA LEU A 76 18.68 -3.78 12.81
C LEU A 76 17.91 -3.69 11.48
N GLU A 77 18.50 -4.17 10.38
CA GLU A 77 17.80 -4.22 9.09
C GLU A 77 16.58 -5.15 9.12
N ALA A 78 16.67 -6.30 9.80
CA ALA A 78 15.56 -7.23 9.91
C ALA A 78 14.40 -6.63 10.72
N GLU A 79 14.71 -5.92 11.81
CA GLU A 79 13.73 -5.20 12.63
C GLU A 79 13.04 -4.10 11.82
N GLN A 80 13.81 -3.30 11.09
CA GLN A 80 13.26 -2.23 10.23
C GLN A 80 12.32 -2.78 9.16
N ARG A 81 12.66 -3.92 8.53
CA ARG A 81 11.80 -4.57 7.53
C ARG A 81 10.48 -5.06 8.13
N GLU A 82 10.52 -5.64 9.33
CA GLU A 82 9.30 -6.08 10.02
C GLU A 82 8.45 -4.90 10.47
N PHE A 83 9.08 -3.82 10.95
CA PHE A 83 8.40 -2.57 11.26
C PHE A 83 7.67 -2.00 10.04
N THR A 84 8.36 -1.87 8.90
CA THR A 84 7.76 -1.36 7.66
C THR A 84 6.61 -2.25 7.18
N ARG A 85 6.78 -3.58 7.25
CA ARG A 85 5.72 -4.55 6.93
C ARG A 85 4.50 -4.38 7.84
N ALA A 86 4.72 -4.24 9.15
CA ALA A 86 3.66 -4.04 10.13
C ALA A 86 2.93 -2.70 9.90
N ALA A 87 3.69 -1.63 9.68
CA ALA A 87 3.18 -0.29 9.42
C ALA A 87 2.31 -0.20 8.16
N VAL A 88 2.75 -0.79 7.03
CA VAL A 88 1.95 -0.85 5.79
C VAL A 88 0.67 -1.68 5.99
N SER A 89 0.78 -2.79 6.73
CA SER A 89 -0.37 -3.65 7.04
C SER A 89 -1.37 -2.95 7.95
N GLU A 90 -0.90 -2.20 8.94
CA GLU A 90 -1.71 -1.38 9.83
C GLU A 90 -2.42 -0.27 9.08
N LEU A 91 -1.70 0.49 8.24
CA LEU A 91 -2.27 1.55 7.41
C LEU A 91 -3.47 1.02 6.62
N ARG A 92 -3.32 -0.14 5.96
CA ARG A 92 -4.39 -0.77 5.21
C ARG A 92 -5.55 -1.20 6.12
N ARG A 93 -5.26 -1.78 7.28
CA ARG A 93 -6.28 -2.25 8.23
C ARG A 93 -7.12 -1.09 8.77
N LEU A 94 -6.50 0.02 9.14
CA LEU A 94 -7.17 1.19 9.71
C LEU A 94 -7.97 1.97 8.66
N SER A 95 -7.41 2.12 7.46
CA SER A 95 -8.02 2.90 6.37
C SER A 95 -9.06 2.13 5.55
N GLY A 96 -9.06 0.80 5.59
CA GLY A 96 -9.91 -0.03 4.73
C GLY A 96 -9.58 0.08 3.24
N LEU A 97 -8.37 0.55 2.88
CA LEU A 97 -7.95 0.71 1.49
C LEU A 97 -7.59 -0.63 0.83
N THR A 98 -7.71 -0.67 -0.50
CA THR A 98 -7.18 -1.78 -1.29
C THR A 98 -5.69 -1.60 -1.53
N TRP A 99 -4.97 -2.67 -1.86
CA TRP A 99 -3.55 -2.58 -2.23
C TRP A 99 -3.29 -1.62 -3.40
N GLY A 100 -4.23 -1.49 -4.35
CA GLY A 100 -4.12 -0.53 -5.45
C GLY A 100 -4.24 0.92 -4.98
N GLN A 101 -5.10 1.20 -4.01
CA GLN A 101 -5.23 2.55 -3.44
C GLN A 101 -4.05 2.90 -2.55
N VAL A 102 -3.50 1.94 -1.81
CA VAL A 102 -2.23 2.13 -1.09
C VAL A 102 -1.12 2.46 -2.09
N ALA A 103 -1.04 1.74 -3.22
CA ALA A 103 -0.04 2.05 -4.25
C ALA A 103 -0.18 3.48 -4.80
N ARG A 104 -1.42 3.97 -5.00
CA ARG A 104 -1.69 5.36 -5.39
C ARG A 104 -1.23 6.39 -4.36
N LEU A 105 -1.42 6.12 -3.06
CA LEU A 105 -0.95 7.02 -1.99
C LEU A 105 0.57 7.26 -2.04
N PHE A 106 1.32 6.25 -2.45
CA PHE A 106 2.79 6.32 -2.55
C PHE A 106 3.27 6.65 -3.97
N GLY A 107 2.38 6.80 -4.97
CA GLY A 107 2.79 6.99 -6.36
C GLY A 107 3.56 5.82 -6.98
N VAL A 108 3.41 4.60 -6.43
CA VAL A 108 4.16 3.41 -6.87
C VAL A 108 3.26 2.37 -7.54
N SER A 109 3.89 1.32 -8.08
CA SER A 109 3.16 0.14 -8.56
C SER A 109 2.59 -0.69 -7.39
N ARG A 110 1.49 -1.41 -7.64
CA ARG A 110 0.95 -2.40 -6.68
C ARG A 110 1.97 -3.47 -6.31
N ARG A 111 2.89 -3.81 -7.22
CA ARG A 111 3.96 -4.80 -6.96
C ARG A 111 4.96 -4.31 -5.92
N SER A 112 5.28 -3.02 -5.93
CA SER A 112 6.16 -2.40 -4.92
C SER A 112 5.56 -2.52 -3.52
N VAL A 113 4.24 -2.27 -3.38
CA VAL A 113 3.55 -2.42 -2.10
C VAL A 113 3.60 -3.86 -1.60
N HIS A 114 3.33 -4.83 -2.47
CA HIS A 114 3.44 -6.26 -2.11
C HIS A 114 4.86 -6.63 -1.67
N PHE A 115 5.89 -6.06 -2.30
CA PHE A 115 7.27 -6.27 -1.89
C PHE A 115 7.56 -5.76 -0.48
N TRP A 116 7.06 -4.59 -0.10
CA TRP A 116 7.21 -4.09 1.26
C TRP A 116 6.49 -4.97 2.28
N VAL A 117 5.31 -5.47 1.94
CA VAL A 117 4.57 -6.42 2.79
C VAL A 117 5.28 -7.78 2.90
N SER A 118 6.09 -8.15 1.90
CA SER A 118 6.99 -9.32 1.94
C SER A 118 8.32 -9.03 2.65
N GLY A 119 8.54 -7.82 3.19
CA GLY A 119 9.74 -7.46 3.95
C GLY A 119 10.90 -6.93 3.10
N LYS A 120 10.66 -6.52 1.84
CA LYS A 120 11.68 -5.76 1.10
C LYS A 120 11.78 -4.34 1.66
N PRO A 121 12.99 -3.76 1.67
CA PRO A 121 13.19 -2.41 2.17
C PRO A 121 12.41 -1.38 1.34
N MET A 122 11.98 -0.34 2.03
CA MET A 122 11.35 0.85 1.47
C MET A 122 12.41 1.96 1.35
N SER A 123 12.24 2.92 0.43
CA SER A 123 13.12 4.10 0.42
C SER A 123 12.83 4.99 1.62
N SER A 124 13.83 5.72 2.11
CA SER A 124 13.67 6.63 3.25
C SER A 124 12.54 7.65 3.06
N GLU A 125 12.38 8.19 1.84
CA GLU A 125 11.27 9.09 1.49
C GLU A 125 9.90 8.44 1.71
N HIS A 126 9.75 7.18 1.30
CA HIS A 126 8.49 6.47 1.45
C HIS A 126 8.26 6.02 2.90
N GLU A 127 9.31 5.72 3.66
CA GLU A 127 9.20 5.45 5.09
C GLU A 127 8.71 6.68 5.84
N GLU A 128 9.30 7.86 5.59
CA GLU A 128 8.82 9.11 6.15
C GLU A 128 7.35 9.37 5.78
N HIS A 129 7.00 9.17 4.51
CA HIS A 129 5.62 9.30 4.05
C HIS A 129 4.68 8.35 4.81
N LEU A 130 5.07 7.09 4.96
CA LEU A 130 4.29 6.08 5.70
C LEU A 130 4.05 6.49 7.15
N HIS A 131 5.06 7.01 7.83
CA HIS A 131 4.93 7.50 9.21
C HIS A 131 3.95 8.67 9.31
N ARG A 132 4.05 9.65 8.40
CA ARG A 132 3.12 10.80 8.36
C ARG A 132 1.69 10.36 8.04
N LEU A 133 1.51 9.46 7.08
CA LEU A 133 0.21 8.86 6.75
C LEU A 133 -0.41 8.13 7.95
N LEU A 134 0.38 7.33 8.67
CA LEU A 134 -0.10 6.63 9.86
C LEU A 134 -0.53 7.60 10.96
N GLY A 135 0.19 8.71 11.15
CA GLY A 135 -0.21 9.76 12.10
C GLY A 135 -1.60 10.32 11.80
N VAL A 136 -1.85 10.70 10.54
CA VAL A 136 -3.15 11.24 10.10
C VAL A 136 -4.25 10.17 10.19
N VAL A 137 -4.01 8.98 9.65
CA VAL A 137 -5.01 7.91 9.59
C VAL A 137 -5.37 7.39 10.98
N ARG A 138 -4.41 7.27 11.90
CA ARG A 138 -4.69 6.86 13.29
C ARG A 138 -5.59 7.87 13.99
N ARG A 139 -5.38 9.17 13.77
CA ARG A 139 -6.21 10.24 14.36
C ARG A 139 -7.63 10.26 13.80
N ALA A 140 -7.78 9.96 12.52
CA ALA A 140 -9.08 9.99 11.83
C ALA A 140 -9.84 8.65 11.88
N ALA A 141 -9.24 7.59 12.44
CA ALA A 141 -9.76 6.23 12.37
C ALA A 141 -11.10 6.09 13.10
N ARG A 142 -12.17 5.84 12.35
CA ARG A 142 -13.55 5.65 12.85
C ARG A 142 -14.09 4.25 12.55
N GLY A 143 -13.18 3.30 12.37
CA GLY A 143 -13.42 1.97 11.80
C GLY A 143 -13.20 1.94 10.29
N ALA A 144 -12.69 0.82 9.77
CA ALA A 144 -12.16 0.72 8.40
C ALA A 144 -13.12 1.20 7.30
N ALA A 145 -14.42 0.89 7.40
CA ALA A 145 -15.41 1.32 6.42
C ALA A 145 -15.66 2.84 6.46
N ALA A 146 -15.79 3.42 7.66
CA ALA A 146 -16.01 4.84 7.82
C ALA A 146 -14.78 5.66 7.43
N THR A 147 -13.58 5.22 7.85
CA THR A 147 -12.31 5.82 7.44
C THR A 147 -12.14 5.76 5.93
N ARG A 148 -12.46 4.62 5.29
CA ARG A 148 -12.43 4.50 3.83
C ARG A 148 -13.34 5.51 3.15
N THR A 149 -14.58 5.64 3.60
CA THR A 149 -15.52 6.60 3.02
C THR A 149 -15.01 8.03 3.17
N ALA A 150 -14.46 8.40 4.32
CA ALA A 150 -13.90 9.73 4.56
C ALA A 150 -12.64 10.01 3.71
N LEU A 151 -11.79 9.01 3.49
CA LEU A 151 -10.62 9.16 2.62
C LEU A 151 -11.00 9.32 1.13
N LEU A 152 -12.13 8.73 0.72
CA LEU A 152 -12.60 8.79 -0.66
C LEU A 152 -13.63 9.90 -0.90
N SER A 153 -14.06 10.62 0.14
CA SER A 153 -14.93 11.78 -0.01
C SER A 153 -14.14 12.98 -0.52
N GLU A 154 -14.81 13.80 -1.33
CA GLU A 154 -14.24 15.02 -1.88
C GLU A 154 -14.44 16.19 -0.92
N VAL A 155 -13.36 16.95 -0.72
CA VAL A 155 -13.36 18.22 0.01
C VAL A 155 -12.80 19.26 -0.94
N ASN A 156 -13.58 20.32 -1.23
CA ASN A 156 -13.24 21.33 -2.24
C ASN A 156 -12.97 20.76 -3.65
N GLY A 157 -13.66 19.67 -4.02
CA GLY A 157 -13.53 19.04 -5.35
C GLY A 157 -12.33 18.10 -5.50
N GLU A 158 -11.57 17.87 -4.43
CA GLU A 158 -10.45 16.92 -4.42
C GLU A 158 -10.70 15.84 -3.35
N PRO A 159 -10.55 14.54 -3.67
CA PRO A 159 -10.65 13.49 -2.66
C PRO A 159 -9.50 13.60 -1.65
N VAL A 160 -9.81 13.38 -0.37
CA VAL A 160 -8.81 13.44 0.72
C VAL A 160 -7.63 12.50 0.47
N LEU A 161 -7.86 11.36 -0.19
CA LEU A 161 -6.82 10.43 -0.62
C LEU A 161 -5.76 11.11 -1.51
N GLU A 162 -6.15 12.04 -2.38
CA GLU A 162 -5.22 12.76 -3.25
C GLU A 162 -4.47 13.86 -2.51
N MET A 163 -5.08 14.49 -1.50
CA MET A 163 -4.34 15.39 -0.60
C MET A 163 -3.21 14.64 0.11
N LEU A 164 -3.48 13.41 0.55
CA LEU A 164 -2.49 12.53 1.16
C LEU A 164 -1.44 12.05 0.15
N SER A 165 -1.82 11.75 -1.10
CA SER A 165 -0.86 11.38 -2.16
C SER A 165 0.08 12.54 -2.50
N ALA A 166 -0.42 13.78 -2.44
CA ALA A 166 0.32 15.01 -2.67
C ALA A 166 1.08 15.53 -1.43
N HIS A 167 1.24 14.72 -0.37
CA HIS A 167 1.94 15.08 0.87
C HIS A 167 1.34 16.28 1.64
N ARG A 168 0.06 16.63 1.38
CA ARG A 168 -0.68 17.70 2.07
C ARG A 168 -1.37 17.17 3.33
N TYR A 169 -0.56 16.71 4.29
CA TYR A 169 -1.07 16.02 5.48
C TYR A 169 -1.90 16.91 6.41
N ALA A 170 -1.57 18.20 6.50
CA ALA A 170 -2.31 19.14 7.35
C ALA A 170 -3.73 19.35 6.82
N ASP A 171 -3.86 19.72 5.54
CA ASP A 171 -5.15 19.85 4.86
C ASP A 171 -5.99 18.58 4.97
N ALA A 172 -5.37 17.41 4.78
CA ALA A 172 -6.05 16.13 4.91
C ALA A 172 -6.51 15.85 6.35
N ALA A 173 -5.70 16.22 7.36
CA ALA A 173 -6.07 16.07 8.76
C ALA A 173 -7.23 16.99 9.14
N ASP A 174 -7.21 18.24 8.68
CA ASP A 174 -8.30 19.20 8.89
C ASP A 174 -9.59 18.74 8.20
N ALA A 175 -9.48 18.22 6.97
CA ALA A 175 -10.61 17.68 6.21
C ALA A 175 -11.23 16.42 6.86
N LEU A 176 -10.40 15.54 7.40
CA LEU A 176 -10.88 14.33 8.08
C LEU A 176 -11.50 14.64 9.44
N GLY A 177 -11.06 15.71 10.09
CA GLY A 177 -11.35 16.03 11.47
C GLY A 177 -10.78 15.00 12.44
N GLU A 178 -10.94 15.24 13.74
CA GLU A 178 -10.68 14.20 14.72
C GLU A 178 -11.69 13.07 14.54
N GLY A 179 -11.20 11.83 14.60
CA GLY A 179 -12.01 10.63 14.68
C GLY A 179 -12.75 10.60 16.00
N THR A 180 -13.66 11.55 16.21
CA THR A 180 -14.65 11.44 17.27
C THR A 180 -15.40 10.17 16.95
N ASP A 181 -15.22 9.21 17.84
CA ASP A 181 -15.94 7.96 17.89
C ASP A 181 -17.36 8.28 17.49
N SER A 182 -17.80 7.69 16.38
CA SER A 182 -19.18 7.68 15.91
C SER A 182 -20.06 7.79 17.14
N VAL A 183 -20.61 8.99 17.42
CA VAL A 183 -21.61 9.25 18.45
C VAL A 183 -22.39 7.98 18.52
N ALA A 184 -22.16 7.21 19.61
CA ALA A 184 -22.46 5.79 19.70
C ALA A 184 -23.73 5.59 18.93
N ARG A 185 -23.65 5.07 17.69
CA ARG A 185 -24.82 5.09 16.79
C ARG A 185 -25.82 4.33 17.61
N THR A 186 -26.78 5.04 18.19
CA THR A 186 -27.62 4.50 19.25
C THR A 186 -28.39 3.44 18.52
N ARG A 187 -27.87 2.21 18.58
CA ARG A 187 -28.53 1.07 17.99
C ARG A 187 -29.78 1.04 18.81
N THR A 188 -30.89 1.44 18.19
CA THR A 188 -32.20 1.36 18.83
C THR A 188 -32.26 -0.04 19.43
N PRO A 189 -32.37 -0.16 20.77
CA PRO A 189 -32.37 -1.46 21.40
C PRO A 189 -33.45 -2.30 20.72
N LEU A 190 -33.10 -3.53 20.35
CA LEU A 190 -34.03 -4.44 19.70
C LEU A 190 -35.30 -4.52 20.55
N SER A 191 -36.47 -4.39 19.91
CA SER A 191 -37.72 -4.53 20.63
C SER A 191 -37.78 -5.92 21.30
N PRO A 192 -38.46 -6.06 22.46
CA PRO A 192 -38.56 -7.34 23.16
C PRO A 192 -39.08 -8.48 22.26
N ALA A 193 -39.97 -8.17 21.32
CA ALA A 193 -40.49 -9.11 20.32
C ALA A 193 -39.42 -9.59 19.32
N ALA A 194 -38.53 -8.70 18.86
CA ALA A 194 -37.45 -9.06 17.94
C ALA A 194 -36.37 -9.93 18.62
N SER A 195 -36.16 -9.74 19.93
CA SER A 195 -35.28 -10.60 20.73
C SER A 195 -35.89 -11.98 20.99
N ALA A 196 -37.21 -12.06 21.23
CA ALA A 196 -37.91 -13.33 21.43
C ALA A 196 -37.89 -14.23 20.18
N GLY A 197 -38.02 -13.65 18.98
CA GLY A 197 -37.92 -14.40 17.71
C GLY A 197 -36.51 -14.91 17.36
N ARG A 198 -35.49 -14.48 18.10
CA ARG A 198 -34.08 -14.91 17.93
C ARG A 198 -33.57 -15.81 19.05
N ARG A 199 -34.43 -16.26 19.97
CA ARG A 199 -34.01 -17.26 20.97
C ARG A 199 -33.61 -18.54 20.23
N PRO A 200 -32.41 -19.09 20.51
CA PRO A 200 -32.07 -20.41 20.00
C PRO A 200 -33.13 -21.40 20.49
N LEU A 201 -33.43 -22.39 19.64
CA LEU A 201 -34.38 -23.44 19.99
C LEU A 201 -33.92 -24.12 21.29
N PRO A 202 -34.86 -24.52 22.15
CA PRO A 202 -34.51 -25.19 23.39
C PRO A 202 -33.72 -26.48 23.08
N PRO A 203 -32.77 -26.84 23.94
CA PRO A 203 -31.80 -27.91 23.67
C PRO A 203 -32.46 -29.27 23.40
N GLU A 204 -33.66 -29.50 23.95
CA GLU A 204 -34.49 -30.68 23.68
C GLU A 204 -34.88 -30.85 22.20
N VAL A 205 -35.00 -29.76 21.43
CA VAL A 205 -35.28 -29.82 19.98
C VAL A 205 -34.00 -30.01 19.17
N LEU A 206 -32.85 -29.50 19.65
CA LEU A 206 -31.55 -29.67 19.00
C LEU A 206 -30.98 -31.09 19.18
N ALA A 207 -31.31 -31.75 20.29
CA ALA A 207 -30.90 -33.13 20.58
C ALA A 207 -31.60 -34.16 19.68
N ALA A 208 -32.83 -33.89 19.24
CA ALA A 208 -33.56 -34.77 18.32
C ALA A 208 -33.06 -34.75 16.87
N SER A 209 -32.17 -33.81 16.52
CA SER A 209 -31.64 -33.64 15.15
C SER A 209 -30.25 -34.25 14.92
N HIS A 210 -29.71 -35.04 15.85
CA HIS A 210 -28.34 -35.58 15.78
C HIS A 210 -28.18 -36.87 14.97
N ASP A 211 -29.26 -37.46 14.44
CA ASP A 211 -29.21 -38.79 13.80
C ASP A 211 -29.33 -38.77 12.26
N ASP A 212 -29.27 -37.60 11.60
CA ASP A 212 -29.40 -37.51 10.12
C ASP A 212 -28.08 -37.15 9.43
N TRP A 213 -27.00 -37.83 9.83
CA TRP A 213 -25.71 -37.74 9.13
C TRP A 213 -25.18 -39.14 8.81
N GLU A 214 -25.37 -39.58 7.56
CA GLU A 214 -24.37 -40.32 6.77
C GLU A 214 -24.91 -40.49 5.33
N HIS A 215 -24.48 -39.63 4.39
CA HIS A 215 -24.45 -39.98 2.96
C HIS A 215 -23.05 -39.67 2.41
N PRO A 216 -22.17 -40.69 2.28
CA PRO A 216 -20.94 -40.55 1.52
C PRO A 216 -21.29 -40.48 0.02
N VAL A 217 -21.16 -39.31 -0.58
CA VAL A 217 -21.22 -39.17 -2.05
C VAL A 217 -19.83 -39.48 -2.60
N GLU A 218 -19.64 -40.72 -3.06
CA GLU A 218 -18.49 -41.11 -3.89
C GLU A 218 -18.52 -40.36 -5.23
N GLY A 219 -17.78 -39.26 -5.30
CA GLY A 219 -17.71 -38.38 -6.47
C GLY A 219 -16.33 -38.35 -7.12
N ARG A 220 -15.96 -39.44 -7.80
CA ARG A 220 -15.13 -39.50 -9.03
C ARG A 220 -13.92 -38.56 -9.12
N ALA A 221 -12.74 -39.11 -8.84
CA ALA A 221 -11.44 -38.51 -9.19
C ALA A 221 -11.35 -38.14 -10.68
N ARG A 222 -11.00 -36.88 -10.97
CA ARG A 222 -10.64 -36.43 -12.33
C ARG A 222 -9.16 -36.79 -12.61
N PRO A 223 -8.83 -37.45 -13.73
CA PRO A 223 -7.44 -37.69 -14.09
C PRO A 223 -6.72 -36.41 -14.52
N ALA A 224 -5.47 -36.28 -14.08
CA ALA A 224 -4.56 -35.19 -14.40
C ALA A 224 -4.17 -35.20 -15.89
N ARG A 225 -4.27 -34.05 -16.54
CA ARG A 225 -3.93 -33.87 -17.96
C ARG A 225 -2.48 -33.35 -18.05
N THR A 226 -1.53 -34.22 -18.41
CA THR A 226 -0.14 -33.82 -18.67
C THR A 226 -0.02 -33.28 -20.10
N ASN A 227 0.39 -32.02 -20.28
CA ASN A 227 0.64 -31.44 -21.59
C ASN A 227 2.12 -31.63 -21.96
N ARG A 228 2.42 -32.59 -22.83
CA ARG A 228 3.78 -32.83 -23.36
C ARG A 228 3.98 -31.92 -24.58
N GLY A 229 4.73 -30.84 -24.40
CA GLY A 229 5.16 -29.96 -25.49
C GLY A 229 6.06 -30.70 -26.48
N GLY A 230 5.64 -30.75 -27.75
CA GLY A 230 6.43 -31.24 -28.85
C GLY A 230 7.38 -30.15 -29.37
N SER A 231 8.68 -30.38 -29.22
CA SER A 231 9.75 -29.67 -29.90
C SER A 231 10.26 -30.54 -31.06
N ARG A 232 10.07 -30.08 -32.31
CA ARG A 232 10.84 -30.42 -33.52
C ARG A 232 10.66 -29.20 -34.46
N GLY A 233 11.69 -28.45 -34.82
CA GLY A 233 12.88 -28.90 -35.53
C GLY A 233 12.64 -28.69 -37.02
N ARG A 234 12.92 -27.49 -37.54
CA ARG A 234 12.96 -27.18 -38.98
C ARG A 234 14.42 -26.94 -39.35
N SER A 235 14.94 -27.83 -40.20
CA SER A 235 16.05 -27.60 -41.11
C SER A 235 15.46 -27.35 -42.50
#